data_AF-A0A9D8AZV4-F1
#
_entry.id   AF-A0A9D8AZV4-F1
#
_cell.length_a   1.000
_cell.length_b   1.000
_cell.length_c   1.000
_cell.angle_alpha   90.00
_cell.angle_beta   90.00
_cell.angle_gamma   90.00
#
_symmetry.space_group_name_H-M   'P 1'
#
loop_
_entity.id
_entity.type
_entity.pdbx_description
1 polymer ?
#
loop_
_entity_poly.entity_id
_entity_poly.type
_entity_poly.pdbx_seq_one_letter_code
_entity_poly.pdbx_strand_id
1 'polypeptide(L)'
;MIADFFYAGNRLRLYPYLDSGADITILPYRFGAQLGLTSRGEPVIDFAGEGGGAVATIVKKVGIRIGSGVMVVARVGWAQTDAASLLLGRLDVFDHFTFEFNHLRKEIRVKQ
;
A
#
# COMPACT_ATOMS: atom_id res chain seq x y z
N MET A 1 0.94 1.40 -11.88
CA MET A 1 1.40 0.01 -11.69
C MET A 1 0.22 -0.83 -11.23
N ILE A 2 0.10 -2.10 -11.61
CA ILE A 2 -0.99 -2.97 -11.12
C ILE A 2 -0.51 -3.81 -9.93
N ALA A 3 -1.32 -3.87 -8.88
CA ALA A 3 -1.08 -4.70 -7.71
C ALA A 3 -2.36 -5.41 -7.26
N ASP A 4 -2.26 -6.70 -6.96
CA ASP A 4 -3.31 -7.46 -6.27
C ASP A 4 -3.01 -7.43 -4.76
N PHE A 5 -4.00 -7.04 -3.96
CA PHE A 5 -3.97 -7.09 -2.50
C PHE A 5 -4.81 -8.28 -2.00
N PHE A 6 -4.36 -8.95 -0.95
CA PHE A 6 -4.95 -10.18 -0.42
C PHE A 6 -5.11 -10.11 1.10
N TYR A 7 -6.31 -10.45 1.58
CA TYR A 7 -6.58 -10.61 3.01
C TYR A 7 -7.76 -11.56 3.21
N ALA A 8 -7.64 -12.49 4.15
CA ALA A 8 -8.72 -13.43 4.53
C ALA A 8 -9.45 -14.11 3.34
N GLY A 9 -8.72 -14.48 2.29
CA GLY A 9 -9.27 -15.10 1.08
C GLY A 9 -9.85 -14.12 0.04
N ASN A 10 -10.01 -12.84 0.39
CA ASN A 10 -10.41 -11.80 -0.56
C ASN A 10 -9.21 -11.33 -1.38
N ARG A 11 -9.47 -10.94 -2.64
CA ARG A 11 -8.50 -10.32 -3.54
C ARG A 11 -9.07 -9.03 -4.12
N LEU A 12 -8.30 -7.95 -4.04
CA LEU A 12 -8.63 -6.68 -4.67
C LEU A 12 -7.51 -6.22 -5.59
N ARG A 13 -7.84 -5.96 -6.86
CA ARG A 13 -6.88 -5.49 -7.87
C ARG A 13 -6.93 -3.97 -7.94
N LEU A 14 -5.82 -3.31 -7.66
CA LEU A 14 -5.71 -1.87 -7.55
C LEU A 14 -4.52 -1.32 -8.35
N TYR A 15 -4.51 0.01 -8.52
CA TYR A 15 -3.46 0.74 -9.21
C TYR A 15 -2.82 1.79 -8.29
N PRO A 16 -1.99 1.37 -7.31
CA PRO A 16 -1.36 2.31 -6.39
C PRO A 16 -0.34 3.21 -7.10
N TYR A 17 -0.13 4.40 -6.56
CA TYR A 17 1.04 5.22 -6.87
C TYR A 17 2.26 4.60 -6.18
N LEU A 18 3.30 4.29 -6.95
CA LEU A 18 4.59 3.90 -6.39
C LEU A 18 5.26 5.16 -5.85
N ASP A 19 5.50 5.20 -4.55
CA ASP A 19 5.96 6.39 -3.84
C ASP A 19 7.12 6.04 -2.91
N SER A 20 8.35 6.35 -3.33
CA SER A 20 9.54 6.15 -2.50
C SER A 20 9.62 7.14 -1.33
N GLY A 21 8.84 8.22 -1.33
CA GLY A 21 8.73 9.15 -0.21
C GLY A 21 7.82 8.63 0.90
N ALA A 22 6.94 7.68 0.61
CA ALA A 22 6.09 7.05 1.61
C ALA A 22 6.83 5.93 2.35
N ASP A 23 6.93 6.04 3.68
CA ASP A 23 7.53 5.01 4.53
C ASP A 23 6.77 3.69 4.44
N ILE A 24 5.43 3.73 4.37
CA ILE A 24 4.56 2.55 4.38
C ILE A 24 3.54 2.63 3.24
N THR A 25 3.14 1.48 2.71
CA THR A 25 1.98 1.37 1.80
C THR A 25 0.71 1.87 2.51
N ILE A 26 -0.05 2.75 1.86
CA ILE A 26 -1.31 3.30 2.38
C ILE A 26 -2.49 2.77 1.56
N LEU A 27 -3.44 2.16 2.25
CA LEU A 27 -4.70 1.70 1.71
C LEU A 27 -5.83 2.61 2.23
N PRO A 28 -6.54 3.35 1.36
CA PRO A 28 -7.74 4.09 1.72
C PRO A 28 -8.82 3.22 2.37
N TYR A 29 -9.68 3.86 3.17
CA TYR A 29 -10.69 3.17 3.99
C TYR A 29 -11.51 2.15 3.19
N ARG A 30 -12.12 2.60 2.08
CA ARG A 30 -13.01 1.77 1.25
C ARG A 30 -12.33 0.51 0.71
N PHE A 31 -11.05 0.58 0.35
CA PHE A 31 -10.36 -0.57 -0.22
C PHE A 31 -10.00 -1.59 0.85
N GLY A 32 -9.61 -1.15 2.04
CA GLY A 32 -9.42 -2.07 3.15
C GLY A 32 -10.72 -2.74 3.60
N ALA A 33 -11.83 -1.99 3.65
CA ALA A 33 -13.15 -2.55 3.93
C ALA A 33 -13.57 -3.58 2.87
N GLN A 34 -13.39 -3.29 1.58
CA GLN A 34 -13.65 -4.22 0.48
C GLN A 34 -12.76 -5.48 0.55
N LEU A 35 -11.53 -5.34 1.05
CA LEU A 35 -10.61 -6.45 1.26
C LEU A 35 -10.97 -7.29 2.51
N GLY A 36 -11.89 -6.82 3.35
CA GLY A 36 -12.34 -7.49 4.57
C GLY A 36 -11.56 -7.11 5.83
N LEU A 37 -10.82 -6.00 5.82
CA LEU A 37 -10.18 -5.47 7.03
C LEU A 37 -11.24 -4.96 8.02
N THR A 38 -10.99 -5.16 9.32
CA THR A 38 -11.87 -4.69 10.40
C THR A 38 -11.06 -3.84 11.39
N SER A 39 -11.68 -2.86 12.04
CA SER A 39 -11.00 -1.92 12.94
C SER A 39 -11.15 -2.27 14.43
N ARG A 40 -11.85 -3.34 14.77
CA ARG A 40 -12.30 -3.60 16.14
C ARG A 40 -11.14 -3.98 17.07
N GLY A 41 -10.87 -3.11 18.04
CA GLY A 41 -9.90 -3.36 19.12
C GLY A 41 -8.44 -3.15 18.73
N GLU A 42 -8.17 -2.56 17.57
CA GLU A 42 -6.81 -2.32 17.09
C GLU A 42 -6.35 -0.88 17.36
N PRO A 43 -5.04 -0.69 17.64
CA PRO A 43 -4.50 0.63 17.87
C PRO A 43 -4.60 1.47 16.60
N VAL A 44 -5.12 2.69 16.76
CA VAL A 44 -5.08 3.72 15.73
C VAL A 44 -3.82 4.54 15.97
N ILE A 45 -3.02 4.70 14.93
CA ILE A 45 -1.85 5.57 14.92
C ILE A 45 -2.02 6.62 13.82
N ASP A 46 -1.54 7.82 14.08
CA ASP A 46 -1.55 8.89 13.10
C ASP A 46 -0.28 8.85 12.27
N PHE A 47 -0.42 8.76 10.94
CA PHE A 47 0.68 9.00 10.02
C PHE A 47 0.60 10.42 9.49
N ALA A 48 1.69 11.16 9.62
CA ALA A 48 1.85 12.48 9.03
C ALA A 48 2.62 12.39 7.71
N GLY A 49 2.13 13.08 6.69
CA GLY A 49 2.89 13.33 5.46
C GLY A 49 3.64 14.66 5.53
N GLU A 50 4.47 14.95 4.52
CA GLU A 50 5.23 16.20 4.42
C GLU A 50 4.34 17.46 4.42
N GLY A 51 3.06 17.33 4.05
CA GLY A 51 2.08 18.43 4.10
C GLY A 51 1.53 18.77 5.49
N GLY A 52 1.99 18.11 6.57
CA GLY A 52 1.61 18.39 7.95
C GLY A 52 0.23 17.85 8.39
N GLY A 53 -0.55 17.28 7.47
CA GLY A 53 -1.79 16.59 7.79
C GLY A 53 -1.53 15.19 8.38
N ALA A 54 -2.24 14.87 9.47
CA ALA A 54 -2.24 13.56 10.09
C ALA A 54 -3.42 12.70 9.59
N VAL A 55 -3.16 11.43 9.29
CA VAL A 55 -4.16 10.45 8.87
C VAL A 55 -4.24 9.33 9.90
N ALA A 56 -5.38 9.23 10.58
CA ALA A 56 -5.70 8.11 11.46
C ALA A 56 -5.64 6.79 10.70
N THR A 57 -4.78 5.88 11.17
CA THR A 57 -4.39 4.68 10.44
C THR A 57 -4.33 3.46 11.36
N ILE A 58 -4.75 2.31 10.84
CA ILE A 58 -4.56 1.02 11.50
C ILE A 58 -3.57 0.21 10.68
N VAL A 59 -2.50 -0.29 11.31
CA VAL A 59 -1.49 -1.09 10.60
C VAL A 59 -1.95 -2.54 10.50
N LYS A 60 -2.02 -3.05 9.27
CA LYS A 60 -2.49 -4.40 8.94
C LYS A 60 -1.42 -5.19 8.19
N LYS A 61 -1.39 -6.50 8.37
CA LYS A 61 -0.61 -7.39 7.49
C LYS A 61 -1.48 -7.80 6.31
N VAL A 62 -1.05 -7.45 5.11
CA VAL A 62 -1.78 -7.68 3.85
C VAL A 62 -0.83 -8.32 2.85
N GLY A 63 -1.32 -9.34 2.12
CA GLY A 63 -0.57 -9.90 1.01
C GLY A 63 -0.61 -8.93 -0.18
N ILE A 64 0.52 -8.68 -0.82
CA ILE A 64 0.64 -7.80 -2.00
C ILE A 64 1.36 -8.59 -3.09
N ARG A 65 0.82 -8.55 -4.30
CA ARG A 65 1.47 -9.06 -5.51
C ARG A 65 1.49 -7.98 -6.58
N ILE A 66 2.67 -7.63 -7.06
CA ILE A 66 2.85 -6.61 -8.11
C ILE A 66 2.97 -7.30 -9.46
N GLY A 67 2.10 -6.95 -10.41
CA GLY A 67 2.07 -7.58 -11.73
C GLY A 67 1.98 -9.12 -11.65
N SER A 68 2.94 -9.80 -12.28
CA SER A 68 3.09 -11.27 -12.25
C SER A 68 4.15 -11.77 -11.27
N GLY A 69 4.66 -10.92 -10.37
CA GLY A 69 5.68 -11.30 -9.38
C GLY A 69 5.14 -12.20 -8.27
N VAL A 70 6.01 -12.56 -7.31
CA VAL A 70 5.59 -13.30 -6.11
C VAL A 70 4.79 -12.41 -5.17
N MET A 71 3.92 -13.05 -4.39
CA MET A 71 3.19 -12.40 -3.31
C MET A 71 4.10 -12.24 -2.09
N VAL A 72 4.11 -11.05 -1.50
CA VAL A 72 4.79 -10.74 -0.25
C VAL A 72 3.78 -10.31 0.80
N VAL A 73 4.03 -10.57 2.08
CA VAL A 73 3.19 -10.07 3.17
C VAL A 73 3.83 -8.79 3.71
N ALA A 74 3.11 -7.68 3.59
CA ALA A 74 3.59 -6.36 4.00
C ALA A 74 2.70 -5.76 5.09
N ARG A 75 3.30 -4.93 5.94
CA ARG A 75 2.57 -4.00 6.79
C ARG A 75 2.03 -2.86 5.91
N VAL A 76 0.73 -2.66 5.99
CA VAL A 76 -0.01 -1.65 5.24
C VAL A 76 -0.74 -0.76 6.24
N GLY A 77 -0.60 0.55 6.08
CA GLY A 77 -1.42 1.52 6.78
C GLY A 77 -2.80 1.56 6.16
N TRP A 78 -3.81 1.03 6.86
CA TRP A 78 -5.20 1.19 6.47
C TRP A 78 -5.76 2.50 7.02
N ALA A 79 -5.79 3.51 6.16
CA ALA A 79 -6.28 4.84 6.48
C ALA A 79 -7.78 4.79 6.81
N GLN A 80 -8.18 5.44 7.90
CA GLN A 80 -9.57 5.55 8.33
C GLN A 80 -10.30 6.70 7.61
N THR A 81 -9.91 6.97 6.37
CA THR A 81 -10.49 7.97 5.46
C THR A 81 -10.22 7.57 4.01
N ASP A 82 -11.10 8.00 3.10
CA ASP A 82 -10.88 7.87 1.65
C ASP A 82 -10.19 9.09 1.02
N ALA A 83 -9.90 10.13 1.82
CA ALA A 83 -9.12 11.28 1.39
C ALA A 83 -7.63 10.95 1.21
N ALA A 84 -7.16 9.84 1.78
CA ALA A 84 -5.79 9.38 1.61
C ALA A 84 -5.56 8.85 0.20
N SER A 85 -4.36 9.10 -0.34
CA SER A 85 -3.93 8.49 -1.61
C SER A 85 -3.66 6.99 -1.42
N LEU A 86 -3.96 6.20 -2.46
CA LEU A 86 -3.52 4.81 -2.53
C LEU A 86 -2.03 4.77 -2.91
N LEU A 87 -1.17 4.44 -1.95
CA LEU A 87 0.29 4.48 -2.10
C LEU A 87 0.90 3.09 -1.91
N LEU A 88 1.92 2.79 -2.70
CA LEU A 88 2.83 1.66 -2.51
C LEU A 88 4.16 2.23 -2.00
N GLY A 89 4.36 2.12 -0.69
CA GLY A 89 5.50 2.69 0.03
C GLY A 89 6.63 1.70 0.24
N ARG A 90 7.68 2.12 0.95
CA ARG A 90 8.94 1.39 1.06
C ARG A 90 8.89 0.16 1.97
N LEU A 91 8.33 0.29 3.17
CA LEU A 91 8.36 -0.73 4.22
C LEU A 91 7.81 -2.06 3.72
N ASP A 92 8.60 -3.12 3.92
CA ASP A 92 8.37 -4.52 3.52
C ASP A 92 8.29 -4.76 2.00
N VAL A 93 7.84 -3.79 1.19
CA VAL A 93 7.74 -3.95 -0.28
C VAL A 93 9.11 -3.82 -0.94
N PHE A 94 9.86 -2.77 -0.64
CA PHE A 94 11.11 -2.47 -1.36
C PHE A 94 12.25 -3.43 -0.99
N ASP A 95 12.09 -4.18 0.10
CA ASP A 95 13.00 -5.27 0.48
C ASP A 95 12.93 -6.45 -0.50
N HIS A 96 11.84 -6.56 -1.26
CA HIS A 96 11.58 -7.65 -2.21
C HIS A 96 11.55 -7.20 -3.67
N PHE A 97 11.55 -5.90 -3.93
CA PHE A 97 11.40 -5.37 -5.28
C PHE A 97 12.33 -4.17 -5.50
N THR A 98 13.05 -4.17 -6.61
CA THR A 98 13.76 -2.98 -7.10
C THR A 98 12.90 -2.29 -8.16
N PHE A 99 12.73 -0.99 -8.01
CA PHE A 99 11.98 -0.15 -8.94
C PHE A 99 12.92 0.80 -9.68
N GLU A 100 12.90 0.73 -11.01
CA GLU A 100 13.67 1.64 -11.87
C GLU A 100 12.71 2.53 -12.65
N PHE A 101 12.87 3.83 -12.50
CA PHE A 101 12.07 4.83 -13.19
C PHE A 101 12.85 5.41 -14.36
N ASN A 102 12.29 5.29 -15.56
CA ASN A 102 12.79 6.00 -16.73
C ASN A 102 11.78 7.05 -17.15
N HIS A 103 11.99 8.30 -16.71
CA HIS A 103 11.08 9.41 -16.98
C HIS A 103 10.96 9.72 -18.48
N LEU A 104 12.08 9.69 -19.21
CA LEU A 104 12.10 9.97 -20.65
C LEU A 104 11.27 8.94 -21.43
N ARG A 105 11.30 7.68 -21.02
CA ARG A 105 10.51 6.59 -21.61
C ARG A 105 9.13 6.44 -21.00
N LYS A 106 8.82 7.16 -19.91
CA LYS A 106 7.59 7.01 -19.11
C LYS A 106 7.38 5.54 -18.66
N GLU A 107 8.47 4.86 -18.33
CA GLU A 107 8.49 3.46 -17.95
C GLU A 107 8.86 3.30 -16.48
N ILE A 108 8.22 2.34 -15.82
CA ILE A 108 8.66 1.80 -14.53
C ILE A 108 8.98 0.33 -14.75
N ARG A 109 10.21 -0.06 -14.44
CA ARG A 109 10.63 -1.47 -14.43
C ARG A 109 10.63 -1.96 -13.00
N VAL A 110 10.00 -3.11 -12.79
CA VAL A 110 9.98 -3.80 -11.51
C VAL A 110 10.85 -5.03 -11.66
N LYS A 111 11.87 -5.14 -10.81
CA LYS A 111 12.71 -6.33 -10.68
C LYS A 111 12.43 -6.94 -9.31
N GLN A 112 12.47 -8.27 -9.25
CA GLN A 112 12.26 -9.05 -8.06
C GLN A 112 13.42 -10.04 -7.95
#